data_AF-A0A950LB19-F1
#
_entry.id   AF-A0A950LB19-F1
#
_cell.length_a   1.000
_cell.length_b   1.000
_cell.length_c   1.000
_cell.angle_alpha   90.00
_cell.angle_beta   90.00
_cell.angle_gamma   90.00
#
_symmetry.space_group_name_H-M   'P 1'
#
loop_
_entity.id
_entity.type
_entity.pdbx_description
1 polymer ?
#
loop_
_entity_poly.entity_id
_entity_poly.type
_entity_poly.pdbx_seq_one_letter_code
_entity_poly.pdbx_strand_id
1 'polypeptide(L)' 'MATWTSDELQKIGAANELQIASLRRGGTLTKPVTIWVVRHGDELFVRSGYGRGAGWFRATQVRHEGR' A
#
# COMPACT_ATOMS: atom_id res chain seq x y z
N MET A 1 -0.51 -12.35 8.21
CA MET A 1 0.29 -11.38 7.44
C MET A 1 1.08 -12.17 6.42
N ALA A 2 1.13 -11.73 5.16
CA ALA A 2 2.02 -12.38 4.20
C ALA A 2 3.45 -12.23 4.73
N THR A 3 4.15 -13.34 4.93
CA THR A 3 5.54 -13.31 5.35
C THR A 3 6.36 -13.02 4.11
N TRP A 4 6.69 -11.74 3.91
CA TRP A 4 7.59 -11.31 2.84
C TRP A 4 9.02 -11.74 3.18
N THR A 5 9.73 -12.22 2.17
CA THR A 5 11.17 -12.50 2.27
C THR A 5 11.97 -11.20 2.23
N SER A 6 13.20 -11.22 2.78
CA SER A 6 14.09 -10.04 2.71
C SER A 6 14.37 -9.60 1.26
N ASP A 7 14.45 -10.56 0.33
CA ASP A 7 14.69 -10.28 -1.09
C ASP A 7 13.50 -9.57 -1.73
N GLU A 8 12.27 -9.96 -1.39
CA GLU A 8 11.07 -9.26 -1.85
C GLU A 8 10.97 -7.85 -1.25
N LEU A 9 11.25 -7.70 0.04
CA LEU A 9 11.31 -6.39 0.69
C LEU A 9 12.40 -5.50 0.08
N GLN A 10 13.54 -6.07 -0.28
CA GLN A 10 14.61 -5.35 -0.97
C GLN A 10 14.17 -4.90 -2.36
N LYS A 11 13.57 -5.81 -3.14
CA LYS A 11 13.06 -5.49 -4.47
C LYS A 11 12.03 -4.37 -4.43
N ILE A 12 11.12 -4.41 -3.46
CA ILE A 12 10.09 -3.39 -3.28
C ILE A 12 10.69 -2.07 -2.78
N GLY A 13 11.56 -2.12 -1.77
CA GLY A 13 12.22 -0.93 -1.24
C GLY A 13 13.07 -0.19 -2.27
N ALA A 14 13.63 -0.91 -3.26
CA ALA A 14 14.38 -0.32 -4.36
C ALA A 14 13.50 0.24 -5.50
N ALA A 15 12.21 -0.09 -5.54
CA ALA A 15 11.32 0.34 -6.62
C ALA A 15 10.88 1.82 -6.51
N ASN A 16 11.09 2.45 -5.35
CA ASN A 16 10.64 3.79 -4.92
C ASN A 16 9.13 4.03 -4.99
N GLU A 17 8.44 3.51 -6.00
CA GLU A 17 7.02 3.63 -6.28
C GLU A 17 6.33 2.26 -6.38
N LEU A 18 5.07 2.20 -5.96
CA LEU A 18 4.19 1.05 -6.13
C LEU A 18 2.81 1.52 -6.58
N GLN A 19 2.05 0.63 -7.21
CA GLN A 19 0.63 0.83 -7.39
C GLN A 19 -0.12 0.09 -6.28
N ILE A 20 -1.02 0.80 -5.61
CA ILE A 20 -1.90 0.23 -4.57
C ILE A 20 -3.37 0.44 -4.93
N ALA A 21 -4.20 -0.52 -4.57
CA ALA A 21 -5.65 -0.43 -4.67
C ALA A 21 -6.32 -0.98 -3.41
N SER A 22 -7.21 -0.19 -2.81
CA SER A 22 -7.97 -0.60 -1.63
C SER A 22 -9.18 -1.44 -2.04
N LEU A 23 -9.63 -2.33 -1.16
CA LEU A 23 -10.85 -3.09 -1.38
C LEU A 23 -12.10 -2.28 -0.98
N ARG A 24 -13.09 -2.21 -1.88
CA ARG A 24 -14.40 -1.58 -1.64
C ARG A 24 -15.38 -2.57 -1.02
N ARG A 25 -16.45 -2.04 -0.42
CA ARG A 25 -17.62 -2.84 -0.01
C ARG A 25 -18.20 -3.51 -1.27
N GLY A 26 -18.20 -4.84 -1.29
CA GLY A 26 -18.55 -5.64 -2.47
C GLY A 26 -17.36 -6.27 -3.20
N GLY A 27 -16.14 -6.17 -2.67
CA GLY A 27 -14.97 -6.93 -3.15
C GLY A 27 -14.31 -6.35 -4.41
N THR A 28 -14.75 -5.19 -4.89
CA THR A 28 -14.12 -4.52 -6.04
C THR A 28 -12.95 -3.66 -5.59
N LEU A 29 -11.87 -3.60 -6.38
CA LEU A 29 -10.73 -2.74 -6.10
C LEU A 29 -11.03 -1.28 -6.47
N THR A 30 -10.46 -0.32 -5.72
CA THR A 30 -10.41 1.07 -6.17
C THR A 30 -9.52 1.21 -7.41
N LYS A 31 -9.62 2.34 -8.11
CA LYS A 31 -8.63 2.69 -9.13
C LYS A 31 -7.22 2.64 -8.49
N PRO A 32 -6.26 1.92 -9.08
CA PRO A 32 -4.89 1.90 -8.59
C PRO A 32 -4.32 3.32 -8.55
N VAL A 33 -3.55 3.60 -7.50
CA VAL A 33 -2.82 4.87 -7.35
C VAL A 33 -1.34 4.58 -7.15
N THR A 34 -0.50 5.37 -7.82
CA THR A 34 0.95 5.34 -7.58
C THR A 34 1.26 5.98 -6.24
N ILE A 35 2.07 5.31 -5.43
CA ILE A 35 2.50 5.76 -4.10
C ILE A 35 3.99 5.51 -3.91
N TRP A 36 4.62 6.37 -3.13
CA TRP A 36 6.00 6.19 -2.70
C TRP A 36 6.06 5.21 -1.52
N VAL A 37 6.98 4.25 -1.61
CA VAL A 37 7.23 3.26 -0.56
C VAL A 37 8.60 3.50 0.08
N VAL A 38 8.66 3.30 1.40
CA VAL A 38 9.90 3.36 2.18
C VAL A 38 10.07 2.03 2.90
N ARG A 39 11.24 1.42 2.81
CA ARG A 39 11.62 0.27 3.63
C ARG A 39 12.28 0.74 4.93
N HIS A 40 11.90 0.12 6.04
CA HIS A 40 12.59 0.29 7.32
C HIS A 40 12.65 -1.07 8.03
N GLY A 41 13.86 -1.62 8.18
CA GLY A 41 14.06 -2.98 8.66
C GLY A 41 13.37 -4.00 7.74
N ASP A 42 12.50 -4.82 8.32
CA ASP A 42 11.72 -5.86 7.63
C ASP A 42 10.28 -5.43 7.33
N GLU A 43 10.03 -4.11 7.30
CA GLU A 43 8.71 -3.53 7.06
C GLU A 43 8.73 -2.51 5.91
N LEU A 44 7.57 -2.34 5.28
CA LEU A 44 7.32 -1.37 4.22
C LEU A 44 6.27 -0.36 4.67
N PHE A 45 6.56 0.90 4.44
CA PHE A 45 5.72 2.03 4.83
C PHE A 45 5.32 2.83 3.60
N VAL A 46 4.07 3.28 3.59
CA VAL A 46 3.54 4.21 2.59
C VAL A 46 2.84 5.36 3.30
N ARG A 47 2.82 6.53 2.66
CA ARG A 47 2.16 7.73 3.19
C ARG A 47 1.09 8.23 2.24
N SER A 48 -0.07 8.62 2.77
CA SER A 48 -1.02 9.43 2.00
C SER A 48 -0.47 10.83 1.74
N GLY A 49 0.05 11.06 0.52
CA GLY A 49 0.57 12.36 0.09
C GLY A 49 -0.48 13.47 0.09
N TYR A 50 -1.75 13.14 -0.13
CA TYR A 50 -2.88 14.08 -0.10
C TYR A 50 -3.59 14.11 1.28
N GLY A 51 -2.92 13.63 2.33
CA GLY A 51 -3.45 13.61 3.69
C GLY A 51 -4.60 12.62 3.89
N ARG A 52 -5.31 12.75 5.02
CA ARG A 52 -6.30 11.75 5.47
C ARG A 52 -7.56 11.65 4.60
N GLY A 53 -7.79 12.62 3.72
CA GLY A 53 -8.95 12.65 2.81
C GLY A 53 -8.83 11.72 1.59
N ALA A 54 -7.62 11.23 1.28
CA ALA A 54 -7.40 10.40 0.10
C ALA A 54 -8.28 9.14 0.12
N GLY A 55 -8.92 8.84 -1.03
CA GLY A 55 -9.91 7.77 -1.13
C GLY A 55 -9.36 6.38 -0.78
N TRP A 56 -8.18 6.04 -1.29
CA TRP A 56 -7.50 4.77 -0.97
C TRP A 56 -7.17 4.70 0.54
N PHE A 57 -6.66 5.79 1.11
CA PHE A 57 -6.24 5.82 2.51
C PHE A 57 -7.43 5.60 3.44
N ARG A 58 -8.54 6.33 3.21
CA ARG A 58 -9.78 6.12 3.99
C ARG A 58 -10.32 4.70 3.85
N ALA A 59 -10.34 4.16 2.63
CA ALA A 59 -10.85 2.81 2.39
C ALA A 59 -10.00 1.75 3.11
N THR A 60 -8.67 1.84 3.00
CA THR A 60 -7.73 0.92 3.68
C THR A 60 -7.78 1.06 5.20
N GLN A 61 -8.01 2.26 5.77
CA GLN A 61 -8.16 2.45 7.22
C GLN A 61 -9.43 1.80 7.81
N VAL A 62 -10.44 1.52 6.99
CA VAL A 62 -11.68 0.85 7.43
C VAL A 62 -11.60 -0.67 7.22
N ARG A 63 -10.89 -1.11 6.17
CA ARG A 63 -10.91 -2.52 5.71
C ARG A 63 -9.63 -3.28 5.97
N HIS A 64 -8.50 -2.59 6.07
CA HIS A 64 -7.16 -3.19 6.20
C HIS A 64 -6.84 -4.23 5.10
N GLU A 65 -7.46 -4.09 3.93
CA GLU A 65 -7.37 -5.01 2.79
C GLU A 65 -7.18 -4.24 1.47
N GLY A 66 -6.42 -4.83 0.56
CA GLY A 66 -6.09 -4.26 -0.75
C GLY A 66 -5.10 -5.11 -1.53
N ARG A 67 -4.64 -4.58 -2.65
CA ARG A 67 -3.62 -5.18 -3.53
C ARG A 67 -2.58 -4.15 -3.93
#